data_AF-A0A2W6XXN0-F1
#
_entry.id   AF-A0A2W6XXN0-F1
#
_cell.length_a   1.000
_cell.length_b   1.000
_cell.length_c   1.000
_cell.angle_alpha   90.00
_cell.angle_beta   90.00
_cell.angle_gamma   90.00
#
_symmetry.space_group_name_H-M   'P 1'
#
loop_
_entity.id
_entity.type
_entity.pdbx_description
1 polymer ?
#
loop_
_entity_poly.entity_id
_entity_poly.type
_entity_poly.pdbx_seq_one_letter_code
_entity_poly.pdbx_strand_id
1 'polypeptide(L)'
;MLKLLHVVAIGALVSSAVYAYSIKYDTTLEAEHLQKLKARTQRERDAIAVLKAEWQFLNRPDRVQMLAERHLDLQPFTVTQVVRMSDIPNRGPKVDAIGRKLEDLGLGLPTETPKDRKASGGAATTPGGRP
;
A
#
# COMPACT_ATOMS: atom_id res chain seq x y z
N MET A 1 -1.20 52.48 60.10
CA MET A 1 -1.73 52.13 58.76
C MET A 1 -0.64 51.87 57.71
N LEU A 2 0.55 52.51 57.78
CA LEU A 2 1.67 52.23 56.86
C LEU A 2 2.16 50.77 56.81
N LYS A 3 2.15 50.05 57.95
CA LYS A 3 2.60 48.64 58.01
C LYS A 3 1.79 47.71 57.11
N LEU A 4 0.50 47.97 56.93
CA LEU A 4 -0.37 47.16 56.09
C LEU A 4 -0.03 47.34 54.60
N LEU A 5 0.30 48.58 54.21
CA LEU A 5 0.77 48.91 52.86
C LEU A 5 2.12 48.23 52.55
N HIS A 6 3.02 48.12 53.53
CA HIS A 6 4.30 47.42 53.35
C HIS A 6 4.10 45.91 53.15
N VAL A 7 3.21 45.28 53.92
CA VAL A 7 2.90 43.85 53.76
C VAL A 7 2.30 43.58 52.37
N VAL A 8 1.41 44.44 51.89
CA VAL A 8 0.83 44.31 50.53
C VAL A 8 1.91 44.50 49.45
N ALA A 9 2.80 45.49 49.61
CA ALA A 9 3.87 45.74 48.66
C ALA A 9 4.87 44.57 48.58
N ILE A 10 5.25 44.00 49.73
CA ILE A 10 6.11 42.82 49.79
C ILE A 10 5.39 41.62 49.17
N GLY A 11 4.11 41.43 49.46
CA GLY A 11 3.29 40.37 48.85
C GLY A 11 3.23 40.48 47.33
N ALA A 12 3.01 41.67 46.80
CA ALA A 12 3.02 41.95 45.36
C ALA A 12 4.39 41.69 44.72
N LEU A 13 5.48 41.99 45.43
CA LEU A 13 6.83 41.76 44.92
C LEU A 13 7.16 40.26 44.88
N VAL A 14 6.81 39.52 45.93
CA VAL A 14 7.00 38.06 45.99
C VAL A 14 6.15 37.36 44.94
N SER A 15 4.88 37.75 44.77
CA SER A 15 4.00 37.15 43.76
C SER A 15 4.51 37.42 42.33
N SER A 16 5.01 38.63 42.06
CA SER A 16 5.64 38.96 40.77
C SER A 16 6.88 38.11 40.52
N ALA A 17 7.72 37.87 41.53
CA ALA A 17 8.91 37.03 41.41
C ALA A 17 8.54 35.56 41.14
N VAL A 18 7.54 35.03 41.85
CA VAL A 18 7.04 33.66 41.65
C VAL A 18 6.44 33.50 40.25
N TYR A 19 5.64 34.47 39.78
CA TYR A 19 5.04 34.45 38.45
C TYR A 19 6.09 34.48 37.33
N ALA A 20 7.12 35.32 37.46
CA ALA A 20 8.23 35.33 36.52
C ALA A 20 9.01 34.00 36.53
N TYR A 21 9.18 33.40 37.71
CA TYR A 21 9.84 32.11 37.84
C TYR A 21 9.01 30.98 37.22
N SER A 22 7.69 30.95 37.41
CA SER A 22 6.82 29.94 36.80
C SER A 22 6.84 30.03 35.28
N ILE A 23 6.79 31.25 34.71
CA ILE A 23 6.92 31.46 33.26
C ILE A 23 8.25 30.89 32.76
N LYS A 24 9.36 31.15 33.47
CA LYS A 24 10.67 30.64 33.07
C LYS A 24 10.73 29.10 33.19
N TYR A 25 10.13 28.54 34.24
CA TYR A 25 10.18 27.12 34.53
C TYR A 25 9.35 26.28 33.55
N ASP A 26 8.18 26.78 33.16
CA ASP A 26 7.30 26.16 32.18
C ASP A 26 7.98 26.05 30.81
N THR A 27 8.84 27.01 30.44
CA THR A 27 9.58 26.94 29.18
C THR A 27 10.71 25.91 29.19
N THR A 28 11.33 25.62 30.34
CA THR A 28 12.48 24.70 30.41
C THR A 28 12.09 23.23 30.44
N LEU A 29 11.01 22.85 31.14
CA LEU A 29 10.58 21.45 31.20
C LEU A 29 9.96 20.99 29.87
N GLU A 30 9.15 21.84 29.24
CA GLU A 30 8.56 21.56 27.94
C GLU A 30 9.61 21.58 26.81
N ALA A 31 10.64 22.42 26.92
CA ALA A 31 11.76 22.40 25.98
C ALA A 31 12.53 21.08 26.00
N GLU A 32 12.74 20.47 27.17
CA GLU A 32 13.38 19.16 27.27
C GLU A 32 12.53 18.06 26.63
N HIS A 33 11.21 18.08 26.83
CA HIS A 33 10.30 17.12 26.23
C HIS A 33 10.26 17.27 24.70
N LEU A 34 10.21 18.50 24.20
CA LEU A 34 10.29 18.78 22.76
C LEU A 34 11.64 18.37 22.16
N GLN A 35 12.75 18.56 22.86
CA GLN A 35 14.06 18.09 22.38
C GLN A 35 14.14 16.56 22.35
N LYS A 36 13.65 15.87 23.38
CA LYS A 36 13.58 14.40 23.39
C LYS A 36 12.71 13.87 22.26
N LEU A 37 11.57 14.49 21.99
CA LEU A 37 10.67 14.07 20.91
C LEU A 37 11.29 14.33 19.53
N LYS A 38 11.86 15.52 19.31
CA LYS A 38 12.59 15.83 18.06
C LYS A 38 13.74 14.86 17.81
N ALA A 39 14.50 14.51 18.86
CA ALA A 39 15.58 13.54 18.75
C ALA A 39 15.08 12.14 18.34
N ARG A 40 13.93 11.70 18.85
CA ARG A 40 13.30 10.43 18.44
C ARG A 40 12.86 10.46 16.98
N THR A 41 12.17 11.53 16.57
CA THR A 41 11.75 11.71 15.17
C THR A 41 12.95 11.75 14.21
N GLN A 42 14.05 12.38 14.60
CA GLN A 42 15.26 12.39 13.77
C GLN A 42 15.84 10.99 13.60
N ARG A 43 15.95 10.21 14.69
CA ARG A 43 16.44 8.82 14.62
C ARG A 43 15.57 7.93 13.72
N GLU A 44 14.25 8.09 13.79
CA GLU A 44 13.33 7.36 12.92
C GLU A 44 13.51 7.74 11.44
N ARG A 45 13.71 9.03 11.14
CA ARG A 45 13.99 9.50 9.77
C ARG A 45 15.30 8.95 9.23
N ASP A 46 16.33 8.91 10.06
CA ASP A 46 17.64 8.35 9.68
C ASP A 46 17.52 6.84 9.39
N ALA A 47 16.76 6.09 10.21
CA ALA A 47 16.48 4.68 9.96
C ALA A 47 15.74 4.46 8.63
N ILE A 48 14.71 5.27 8.35
CA ILE A 48 13.97 5.20 7.07
C ILE A 48 14.90 5.49 5.89
N ALA A 49 15.82 6.46 6.02
CA ALA A 49 16.77 6.79 4.96
C ALA A 49 17.70 5.61 4.64
N VAL A 50 18.18 4.90 5.67
CA VAL A 50 18.99 3.67 5.51
C VAL A 50 18.19 2.58 4.80
N LEU A 51 16.98 2.26 5.29
CA LEU A 51 16.14 1.24 4.66
C LEU A 51 15.80 1.58 3.20
N LYS A 52 15.58 2.86 2.89
CA LYS A 52 15.34 3.30 1.52
C LYS A 52 16.58 3.12 0.65
N ALA A 53 17.77 3.37 1.18
CA ALA A 53 19.03 3.13 0.47
C ALA A 53 19.24 1.63 0.21
N GLU A 54 18.95 0.77 1.19
CA GLU A 54 18.99 -0.68 1.03
C GLU A 54 17.98 -1.17 0.00
N TRP A 55 16.76 -0.64 0.01
CA TRP A 55 15.75 -0.97 -0.99
C TRP A 55 16.18 -0.57 -2.40
N GLN A 56 16.72 0.64 -2.56
CA GLN A 56 17.28 1.10 -3.84
C GLN A 56 18.45 0.22 -4.30
N PHE A 57 19.28 -0.24 -3.36
CA PHE A 57 20.37 -1.16 -3.65
C PHE A 57 19.87 -2.53 -4.12
N LEU A 58 18.82 -3.06 -3.49
CA LEU A 58 18.27 -4.38 -3.80
C LEU A 58 17.47 -4.35 -5.12
N ASN A 59 16.77 -3.26 -5.40
CA ASN A 59 15.99 -3.05 -6.64
C ASN A 59 16.80 -2.47 -7.80
N ARG A 60 18.14 -2.53 -7.76
CA ARG A 60 18.96 -2.09 -8.90
C ARG A 60 18.53 -2.84 -10.16
N PRO A 61 18.09 -2.12 -11.22
CA PRO A 61 17.51 -2.74 -12.41
C PRO A 61 18.49 -3.69 -13.09
N ASP A 62 19.78 -3.34 -13.13
CA ASP A 62 20.84 -4.20 -13.67
C ASP A 62 20.89 -5.57 -12.98
N ARG A 63 20.70 -5.60 -11.66
CA ARG A 63 20.78 -6.85 -10.87
C ARG A 63 19.52 -7.69 -11.04
N VAL A 64 18.36 -7.06 -11.14
CA VAL A 64 17.08 -7.72 -11.44
C VAL A 64 17.10 -8.28 -12.87
N GLN A 65 17.66 -7.54 -13.83
CA GLN A 65 17.81 -7.97 -15.21
C GLN A 65 18.76 -9.16 -15.33
N MET A 66 19.92 -9.13 -14.66
CA MET A 66 20.82 -10.29 -14.60
C MET A 66 20.19 -11.52 -13.96
N LEU A 67 19.37 -11.35 -12.91
CA LEU A 67 18.66 -12.47 -12.26
C LEU A 67 17.56 -13.02 -13.17
N ALA A 68 16.84 -12.14 -13.87
CA ALA A 68 15.84 -12.51 -14.86
C ALA A 68 16.49 -13.31 -15.99
N GLU A 69 17.57 -12.82 -16.60
CA GLU A 69 18.31 -13.51 -17.67
C GLU A 69 18.86 -14.89 -17.25
N ARG A 70 19.24 -15.06 -15.97
CA ARG A 70 19.82 -16.32 -15.47
C ARG A 70 18.76 -17.36 -15.11
N HIS A 71 17.62 -16.95 -14.56
CA HIS A 71 16.66 -17.86 -13.94
C HIS A 71 15.30 -17.90 -14.64
N LEU A 72 15.07 -17.02 -15.60
CA LEU A 72 13.80 -16.91 -16.31
C LEU A 72 14.12 -16.77 -17.81
N ASP A 73 13.58 -17.66 -18.64
CA ASP A 73 13.69 -17.61 -20.12
C ASP A 73 12.85 -16.44 -20.69
N LEU A 74 13.05 -15.22 -20.18
CA LEU A 74 12.39 -14.01 -20.64
C LEU A 74 13.09 -13.48 -21.87
N GLN A 75 12.36 -13.43 -22.99
CA GLN A 75 12.78 -12.60 -24.11
C GLN A 75 12.70 -11.12 -23.74
N PRO A 76 13.66 -10.30 -24.22
CA PRO A 76 13.63 -8.86 -24.02
C PRO A 76 12.33 -8.28 -24.59
N PHE A 77 11.72 -7.39 -23.83
CA PHE A 77 10.50 -6.69 -24.22
C PHE A 77 10.76 -5.88 -25.50
N THR A 78 10.18 -6.32 -26.62
CA THR A 78 10.36 -5.66 -27.91
C THR A 78 9.32 -4.56 -28.06
N VAL A 79 9.74 -3.38 -28.52
CA VAL A 79 8.87 -2.19 -28.67
C VAL A 79 7.66 -2.45 -29.58
N THR A 80 7.77 -3.43 -30.46
CA THR A 80 6.68 -3.92 -31.32
C THR A 80 5.53 -4.60 -30.56
N GLN A 81 5.71 -4.98 -29.30
CA GLN A 81 4.67 -5.54 -28.43
C GLN A 81 3.81 -4.48 -27.74
N VAL A 82 4.21 -3.20 -27.82
CA VAL A 82 3.42 -2.07 -27.31
C VAL A 82 2.39 -1.69 -28.36
N VAL A 83 1.26 -2.39 -28.36
CA VAL A 83 0.13 -2.09 -29.23
C VAL A 83 -0.91 -1.26 -28.47
N ARG A 84 -1.48 -0.24 -29.12
CA ARG A 84 -2.61 0.49 -28.53
C ARG A 84 -3.83 -0.42 -28.53
N MET A 85 -4.74 -0.21 -27.58
CA MET A 85 -5.98 -1.00 -27.47
C MET A 85 -6.79 -1.02 -28.80
N SER A 86 -6.67 0.02 -29.61
CA SER A 86 -7.27 0.17 -30.95
C SER A 86 -6.61 -0.69 -32.04
N ASP A 87 -5.37 -1.12 -31.82
CA ASP A 87 -4.54 -1.85 -32.77
C ASP A 87 -4.59 -3.37 -32.51
N ILE A 88 -5.33 -3.80 -31.48
CA ILE A 88 -5.59 -5.22 -31.20
C ILE A 88 -6.59 -5.72 -32.25
N PRO A 89 -6.22 -6.68 -33.12
CA PRO A 89 -7.16 -7.27 -34.05
C PRO A 89 -8.34 -7.85 -33.27
N ASN A 90 -9.56 -7.44 -33.62
CA ASN A 90 -10.77 -8.04 -33.06
C ASN A 90 -10.64 -9.56 -33.21
N ARG A 91 -10.74 -10.31 -32.11
CA ARG A 91 -10.63 -11.77 -32.12
C ARG A 91 -11.55 -12.25 -33.24
N GLY A 92 -10.96 -12.74 -34.33
CA GLY A 92 -11.71 -13.18 -35.50
C GLY A 92 -12.80 -14.16 -35.06
N PRO A 93 -13.92 -14.25 -35.80
CA PRO A 93 -15.01 -15.15 -35.44
C PRO A 93 -14.41 -16.51 -35.13
N LYS A 94 -14.75 -17.06 -33.95
CA LYS A 94 -14.21 -18.32 -33.46
C LYS A 94 -14.66 -19.39 -34.44
N VAL A 95 -13.83 -19.65 -35.45
CA VAL A 95 -14.07 -20.68 -36.44
C VAL A 95 -13.86 -21.98 -35.69
N ASP A 96 -14.95 -22.58 -35.25
CA ASP A 96 -14.91 -23.95 -34.76
C ASP A 96 -14.66 -24.87 -35.96
N ALA A 97 -13.39 -25.09 -36.25
CA ALA A 97 -12.95 -26.01 -37.29
C ALA A 97 -13.41 -27.44 -37.01
N ILE A 98 -13.69 -27.76 -35.74
CA ILE A 98 -14.19 -29.07 -35.32
C ILE A 98 -15.70 -29.14 -35.62
N GLY A 99 -16.47 -28.12 -35.25
CA GLY A 99 -17.89 -28.00 -35.58
C GLY A 99 -18.17 -28.08 -37.08
N ARG A 100 -17.39 -27.38 -37.91
CA ARG A 100 -17.53 -27.46 -39.37
C ARG A 100 -17.21 -28.83 -39.95
N LYS A 101 -16.16 -29.49 -39.45
CA LYS A 101 -15.84 -30.85 -39.87
C LYS A 101 -16.93 -31.84 -39.46
N LEU A 102 -17.49 -31.71 -38.26
CA LEU A 102 -18.60 -32.56 -37.80
C LEU A 102 -19.87 -32.39 -38.66
N GLU A 103 -20.12 -31.18 -39.15
CA GLU A 103 -21.20 -30.87 -40.08
C GLU A 103 -20.95 -31.45 -41.48
N ASP A 104 -19.73 -31.32 -42.01
CA ASP A 104 -19.30 -31.93 -43.30
C ASP A 104 -19.33 -33.47 -43.26
N LEU A 105 -19.07 -34.07 -42.09
CA LEU A 105 -19.18 -35.51 -41.85
C LEU A 105 -20.64 -35.97 -41.61
N GLY A 106 -21.63 -35.07 -41.64
CA GLY A 106 -23.05 -35.42 -41.51
C GLY A 106 -23.49 -35.79 -40.08
N LEU A 107 -22.69 -35.49 -39.06
CA LEU A 107 -23.01 -35.74 -37.64
C LEU A 107 -23.69 -34.53 -36.96
N GLY A 108 -24.02 -33.47 -37.69
CA GLY A 108 -24.61 -32.22 -37.19
C GLY A 108 -26.11 -32.25 -36.87
N LEU A 109 -26.68 -33.41 -36.52
CA LEU A 109 -28.08 -33.48 -36.07
C LEU A 109 -28.22 -32.86 -34.66
N PRO A 110 -29.29 -32.10 -34.39
CA PRO A 110 -29.56 -31.60 -33.05
C PRO A 110 -29.89 -32.77 -32.12
N THR A 111 -28.92 -33.22 -31.33
CA THR A 111 -29.21 -34.06 -30.17
C THR A 111 -29.97 -33.20 -29.18
N GLU A 112 -31.29 -33.37 -29.16
CA GLU A 112 -32.21 -32.89 -28.12
C GLU A 112 -31.54 -33.08 -26.75
N THR A 113 -30.99 -32.00 -26.21
CA THR A 113 -30.41 -32.01 -24.87
C THR A 113 -31.56 -32.26 -23.90
N PRO A 114 -31.55 -33.35 -23.11
CA PRO A 114 -32.64 -33.61 -22.17
C PRO A 114 -32.74 -32.45 -21.20
N LYS A 115 -33.87 -31.74 -21.26
CA LYS A 115 -34.19 -30.62 -20.39
C LYS A 115 -34.48 -31.20 -19.00
N ASP A 116 -33.46 -31.30 -18.15
CA ASP A 116 -33.66 -31.85 -16.83
C ASP A 116 -34.49 -30.89 -15.97
N ARG A 117 -35.63 -31.44 -15.56
CA ARG A 117 -36.76 -30.78 -14.93
C ARG A 117 -36.44 -30.59 -13.45
N LYS A 118 -36.15 -29.34 -13.07
CA LYS A 118 -36.30 -28.75 -11.72
C LYS A 118 -36.64 -29.75 -10.59
N ALA A 119 -35.63 -30.16 -9.83
CA ALA A 119 -35.73 -30.68 -8.47
C ALA A 119 -34.76 -29.84 -7.60
N SER A 120 -35.27 -28.79 -6.96
CA SER A 120 -35.55 -28.74 -5.51
C SER A 120 -34.32 -28.80 -4.61
N GLY A 121 -33.95 -27.63 -4.05
CA GLY A 121 -33.51 -27.45 -2.66
C GLY A 121 -32.24 -28.16 -2.19
N GLY A 122 -31.17 -27.38 -1.98
CA GLY A 122 -30.05 -27.81 -1.15
C GLY A 122 -28.87 -26.85 -1.26
N ALA A 123 -28.79 -25.89 -0.35
CA ALA A 123 -27.61 -25.05 -0.18
C ALA A 123 -26.37 -25.91 0.09
N ALA A 124 -25.35 -25.82 -0.76
CA ALA A 124 -24.03 -26.37 -0.51
C ALA A 124 -23.00 -25.25 -0.58
N THR A 125 -22.57 -24.84 0.59
CA THR A 125 -21.54 -23.84 0.86
C THR A 125 -20.18 -24.29 0.33
N THR A 126 -19.47 -23.39 -0.34
CA THR A 126 -18.06 -23.50 -0.71
C THR A 126 -17.17 -23.56 0.54
N PRO A 127 -16.25 -24.54 0.69
CA PRO A 127 -15.07 -24.38 1.51
C PRO A 127 -13.87 -24.06 0.61
N GLY A 128 -13.34 -22.86 0.77
CA GLY A 128 -12.03 -22.49 0.24
C GLY A 128 -10.92 -23.18 1.02
N GLY A 129 -9.95 -23.73 0.30
CA GLY A 129 -8.70 -24.26 0.86
C GLY A 129 -7.54 -23.77 0.02
N ARG A 130 -6.76 -22.82 0.57
CA ARG A 130 -5.39 -22.51 0.13
C ARG A 130 -4.43 -23.45 0.89
N PRO A 131 -3.37 -23.96 0.26
CA PRO A 131 -2.07 -24.08 0.92
C PRO A 131 -1.33 -22.73 0.91
#